data_AF-A0A2D4JJK8-F1
#
_entry.id   AF-A0A2D4JJK8-F1
#
_cell.length_a   1.000
_cell.length_b   1.000
_cell.length_c   1.000
_cell.angle_alpha   90.00
_cell.angle_beta   90.00
_cell.angle_gamma   90.00
#
_symmetry.space_group_name_H-M   'P 1'
#
loop_
_entity.id
_entity.type
_entity.pdbx_description
1 polymer ?
#
loop_
_entity_poly.entity_id
_entity_poly.type
_entity_poly.pdbx_seq_one_letter_code
_entity_poly.pdbx_strand_id
1 'polypeptide(L)'
;DHMGRISLDTAVQFIKKLNPGLKTNKIELKFKELQRSKDKPDTEITKIEFIEVFHELCTRPEIYFLLVQFSSNKEFLDTKDLMMFLEAEQGMAHVTEKISLDIIHKYEPSKEGQERGWLSIDGFTNYLTSPECHIFDPEHK
;
A
#
# COMPACT_ATOMS: atom_id res chain seq x y z
N ASP A 1 13.29 15.09 26.07
CA ASP A 1 12.05 14.29 26.07
C ASP A 1 11.00 15.04 25.25
N HIS A 2 10.93 14.77 23.93
CA HIS A 2 10.12 15.52 22.96
C HIS A 2 8.94 14.66 22.49
N MET A 3 8.13 14.18 23.43
CA MET A 3 7.18 13.10 23.18
C MET A 3 5.96 13.52 22.35
N GLY A 4 5.94 13.10 21.08
CA GLY A 4 4.70 12.82 20.34
C GLY A 4 4.26 13.82 19.28
N ARG A 5 5.10 14.81 18.92
CA ARG A 5 4.79 15.81 17.89
C ARG A 5 5.94 15.98 16.89
N ILE A 6 5.59 16.20 15.64
CA ILE A 6 6.52 16.42 14.53
C ILE A 6 6.11 17.68 13.75
N SER A 7 7.07 18.30 13.05
CA SER A 7 6.76 19.41 12.15
C SER A 7 5.95 18.93 10.93
N LEU A 8 5.27 19.86 10.25
CA LEU A 8 4.57 19.58 9.00
C LEU A 8 5.52 19.01 7.94
N ASP A 9 6.72 19.58 7.80
CA ASP A 9 7.72 19.10 6.84
C ASP A 9 8.09 17.63 7.11
N THR A 10 8.41 17.28 8.36
CA THR A 10 8.72 15.89 8.75
C THR A 10 7.54 14.95 8.47
N ALA A 11 6.31 15.38 8.78
CA ALA A 11 5.11 14.59 8.51
C ALA A 11 4.94 14.33 7.00
N VAL A 12 5.13 15.36 6.18
CA VAL A 12 5.05 15.28 4.72
C VAL A 12 6.13 14.33 4.18
N GLN A 13 7.37 14.45 4.64
CA GLN A 13 8.47 13.56 4.23
C GLN A 13 8.22 12.10 4.61
N PHE A 14 7.63 11.83 5.78
CA PHE A 14 7.28 10.46 6.18
C PHE A 14 6.21 9.86 5.27
N ILE A 15 5.13 10.58 4.98
CA ILE A 15 4.09 10.08 4.07
C ILE A 15 4.67 9.88 2.66
N LYS A 16 5.49 10.81 2.17
CA LYS A 16 6.21 10.70 0.89
C LYS A 16 7.07 9.44 0.82
N LYS A 17 7.80 9.12 1.89
CA LYS A 17 8.67 7.95 1.95
C LYS A 17 7.87 6.64 1.89
N LEU A 18 6.72 6.60 2.55
CA LEU A 18 5.84 5.43 2.58
C LEU A 18 5.00 5.30 1.31
N ASN A 19 4.65 6.41 0.66
CA ASN A 19 3.89 6.42 -0.59
C ASN A 19 4.46 7.47 -1.57
N PRO A 20 5.51 7.12 -2.33
CA PRO A 20 6.23 8.05 -3.21
C PRO A 20 5.38 8.67 -4.32
N GLY A 21 4.28 8.01 -4.71
CA GLY A 21 3.34 8.49 -5.73
C GLY A 21 2.53 9.72 -5.31
N LEU A 22 2.46 10.02 -4.01
CA LEU A 22 1.74 11.20 -3.51
C LEU A 22 2.52 12.50 -3.77
N LYS A 23 1.81 13.51 -4.30
CA LYS A 23 2.36 14.86 -4.49
C LYS A 23 2.45 15.58 -3.14
N THR A 24 3.59 16.23 -2.88
CA THR A 24 3.87 16.99 -1.64
C THR A 24 2.73 17.95 -1.30
N ASN A 25 2.29 18.74 -2.28
CA ASN A 25 1.22 19.73 -2.08
C ASN A 25 -0.09 19.09 -1.62
N LYS A 26 -0.43 17.87 -2.08
CA LYS A 26 -1.64 17.16 -1.65
C LYS A 26 -1.55 16.77 -0.17
N ILE A 27 -0.37 16.31 0.27
CA ILE A 27 -0.13 15.93 1.66
C ILE A 27 -0.19 17.17 2.56
N GLU A 28 0.48 18.26 2.17
CA GLU A 28 0.45 19.53 2.91
C GLU A 28 -0.95 20.12 3.03
N LEU A 29 -1.69 20.17 1.91
CA LEU A 29 -3.08 20.63 1.90
C LEU A 29 -3.93 19.83 2.89
N LYS A 30 -3.72 18.52 2.95
CA LYS A 30 -4.51 17.67 3.82
C LYS A 30 -4.25 17.90 5.30
N PHE A 31 -2.99 18.11 5.69
CA PHE A 31 -2.66 18.50 7.06
C PHE A 31 -3.26 19.86 7.42
N LYS A 32 -3.18 20.85 6.52
CA LYS A 32 -3.77 22.18 6.74
C LYS A 32 -5.29 22.13 6.87
N GLU A 33 -5.97 21.33 6.06
CA GLU A 33 -7.41 21.09 6.17
C GLU A 33 -7.79 20.51 7.54
N LEU A 34 -7.02 19.53 8.03
CA LEU A 34 -7.23 18.91 9.33
C LEU A 34 -6.96 19.86 10.50
N GLN A 35 -5.92 20.70 10.40
CA GLN A 35 -5.61 21.70 11.43
C GLN A 35 -6.67 22.79 11.49
N ARG A 36 -7.14 23.25 10.32
CA ARG A 36 -8.25 24.21 10.20
C ARG A 36 -9.55 23.66 10.77
N SER A 37 -9.88 22.39 10.56
CA SER A 37 -11.10 21.79 11.13
C SER A 37 -11.06 21.63 12.65
N LYS A 38 -9.86 21.67 13.25
CA LYS A 38 -9.61 21.57 14.69
C LYS A 38 -9.27 22.93 15.34
N ASP A 39 -9.45 24.05 14.63
CA ASP A 39 -9.10 25.41 15.05
C ASP A 39 -7.68 25.51 15.67
N LYS A 40 -6.72 24.79 15.08
CA LYS A 40 -5.35 24.67 15.58
C LYS A 40 -4.38 25.38 14.64
N PRO A 41 -3.31 26.03 15.16
CA PRO A 41 -2.28 26.62 14.32
C PRO A 41 -1.47 25.57 13.53
N ASP A 42 -0.98 25.98 12.36
CA ASP A 42 -0.15 25.21 11.42
C ASP A 42 1.30 25.00 11.92
N THR A 43 1.48 24.50 13.14
CA THR A 43 2.80 24.42 13.78
C THR A 43 3.28 22.99 14.03
N GLU A 44 2.45 22.16 14.64
CA GLU A 44 2.84 20.80 15.04
C GLU A 44 1.78 19.75 14.72
N ILE A 45 2.24 18.62 14.20
CA ILE A 45 1.43 17.43 13.91
C ILE A 45 1.62 16.42 15.04
N THR A 46 0.53 16.06 15.69
CA THR A 46 0.49 14.97 16.68
C THR A 46 0.48 13.62 15.99
N LYS A 47 0.88 12.56 16.71
CA LYS A 47 0.78 11.18 16.22
C LYS A 47 -0.63 10.83 15.70
N ILE A 48 -1.69 11.31 16.38
CA ILE A 48 -3.08 11.01 15.99
C ILE A 48 -3.42 11.68 14.66
N GLU A 49 -3.08 12.97 14.50
CA GLU A 49 -3.28 13.70 13.25
C GLU A 49 -2.49 13.07 12.10
N PHE A 50 -1.26 12.62 12.35
CA PHE A 50 -0.46 11.91 11.37
C PHE A 50 -1.14 10.63 10.88
N ILE A 51 -1.62 9.79 11.81
CA ILE A 51 -2.29 8.52 11.50
C ILE A 51 -3.58 8.79 10.70
N GLU A 52 -4.36 9.80 11.08
CA GLU A 52 -5.59 10.20 10.39
C GLU A 52 -5.32 10.57 8.93
N VAL A 53 -4.37 11.49 8.69
CA VAL A 53 -4.00 11.90 7.32
C VAL A 53 -3.35 10.76 6.54
N PHE A 54 -2.51 9.94 7.19
CA PHE A 54 -1.85 8.81 6.55
C PHE A 54 -2.88 7.78 6.06
N HIS A 55 -3.83 7.37 6.91
CA HIS A 55 -4.88 6.45 6.51
C HIS A 55 -5.73 7.03 5.38
N GLU A 56 -6.14 8.29 5.47
CA GLU A 56 -6.97 8.88 4.41
C GLU A 56 -6.24 8.94 3.06
N LEU A 57 -4.93 9.25 3.06
CA LEU A 57 -4.17 9.41 1.83
C LEU A 57 -3.62 8.10 1.26
N CYS A 58 -3.33 7.11 2.11
CA CYS A 58 -2.61 5.90 1.71
C CYS A 58 -3.47 4.63 1.75
N THR A 59 -4.67 4.68 2.32
CA THR A 59 -5.62 3.56 2.19
C THR A 59 -6.04 3.45 0.73
N ARG A 60 -5.94 2.24 0.18
CA ARG A 60 -6.40 1.89 -1.17
C ARG A 60 -7.55 0.90 -1.06
N PRO A 61 -8.81 1.38 -0.93
CA PRO A 61 -9.96 0.51 -0.72
C PRO A 61 -10.10 -0.54 -1.81
N GLU A 62 -9.76 -0.19 -3.06
CA GLU A 62 -9.83 -1.10 -4.20
C GLU A 62 -8.90 -2.31 -4.04
N ILE A 63 -7.70 -2.13 -3.50
CA ILE A 63 -6.77 -3.23 -3.25
C ILE A 63 -7.26 -4.09 -2.09
N TYR A 64 -7.75 -3.45 -1.03
CA TYR A 64 -8.32 -4.16 0.11
C TYR A 64 -9.51 -5.04 -0.31
N PHE A 65 -10.40 -4.52 -1.15
CA PHE A 65 -11.54 -5.30 -1.67
C PHE A 65 -11.06 -6.51 -2.49
N LEU A 66 -10.07 -6.35 -3.35
CA LEU A 66 -9.47 -7.47 -4.08
C LEU A 66 -8.86 -8.50 -3.11
N LEU A 67 -8.11 -8.08 -2.10
CA LEU A 67 -7.54 -9.00 -1.12
C LEU A 67 -8.65 -9.79 -0.41
N VAL A 68 -9.70 -9.12 0.07
CA VAL A 68 -10.81 -9.78 0.78
C VAL A 68 -11.61 -10.70 -0.15
N GLN A 69 -11.70 -10.38 -1.44
CA GLN A 69 -12.42 -11.20 -2.42
C GLN A 69 -11.71 -12.54 -2.67
N PHE A 70 -10.37 -12.53 -2.77
CA PHE A 70 -9.59 -13.70 -3.14
C PHE A 70 -8.96 -14.44 -1.95
N SER A 71 -8.77 -13.78 -0.80
CA SER A 71 -8.19 -14.39 0.38
C SER A 71 -9.17 -15.31 1.09
N SER A 72 -8.75 -16.55 1.31
CA SER A 72 -9.51 -17.54 2.08
C SER A 72 -9.69 -17.14 3.56
N ASN A 73 -8.79 -16.32 4.12
CA ASN A 73 -8.81 -15.89 5.52
C ASN A 73 -9.01 -14.38 5.73
N LYS A 74 -9.04 -13.59 4.64
CA LYS A 74 -9.19 -12.13 4.60
C LYS A 74 -8.02 -11.33 5.20
N GLU A 75 -6.90 -11.97 5.50
CA GLU A 75 -5.70 -11.33 6.04
C GLU A 75 -4.55 -11.31 5.02
N PHE A 76 -4.39 -12.39 4.25
CA PHE A 76 -3.34 -12.53 3.24
C PHE A 76 -3.79 -13.46 2.09
N LEU A 77 -3.13 -13.34 0.94
CA LEU A 77 -3.27 -14.31 -0.15
C LEU A 77 -2.19 -15.37 0.00
N ASP A 78 -2.57 -16.63 0.15
CA ASP A 78 -1.62 -17.73 -0.03
C ASP A 78 -1.34 -17.97 -1.53
N THR A 79 -0.47 -18.93 -1.84
CA THR A 79 -0.11 -19.25 -3.23
C THR A 79 -1.31 -19.63 -4.12
N LYS A 80 -2.35 -20.23 -3.56
CA LYS A 80 -3.55 -20.67 -4.29
C LYS A 80 -4.53 -19.52 -4.46
N ASP A 81 -4.76 -18.75 -3.39
CA ASP A 81 -5.56 -17.53 -3.45
C ASP A 81 -4.98 -16.56 -4.50
N LEU A 82 -3.66 -16.37 -4.51
CA LEU A 82 -2.96 -15.54 -5.49
C LEU A 82 -3.07 -16.11 -6.91
N MET A 83 -2.98 -17.43 -7.07
CA MET A 83 -3.15 -18.06 -8.39
C MET A 83 -4.54 -17.76 -8.97
N MET A 84 -5.60 -17.89 -8.17
CA MET A 84 -6.97 -17.56 -8.58
C MET A 84 -7.10 -16.09 -8.97
N PHE A 85 -6.48 -15.18 -8.21
CA PHE A 85 -6.45 -13.75 -8.55
C PHE A 85 -5.80 -13.49 -9.91
N LEU A 86 -4.64 -14.11 -10.17
CA LEU A 86 -3.89 -13.92 -11.42
C LEU A 86 -4.66 -14.43 -12.64
N GLU A 87 -5.35 -15.57 -12.50
CA GLU A 87 -6.18 -16.11 -13.58
C GLU A 87 -7.43 -15.27 -13.83
N ALA A 88 -8.14 -14.87 -12.76
CA ALA A 88 -9.42 -14.18 -12.88
C ALA A 88 -9.30 -12.69 -13.23
N GLU A 89 -8.37 -11.97 -12.60
CA GLU A 89 -8.28 -10.50 -12.70
C GLU A 89 -7.13 -10.03 -13.59
N GLN A 90 -6.04 -10.80 -13.71
CA GLN A 90 -4.90 -10.46 -14.57
C GLN A 90 -4.95 -11.17 -15.93
N GLY A 91 -5.89 -12.11 -16.12
CA GLY A 91 -6.05 -12.85 -17.37
C GLY A 91 -4.85 -13.75 -17.73
N MET A 92 -4.03 -14.11 -16.72
CA MET A 92 -2.88 -14.98 -16.93
C MET A 92 -3.36 -16.42 -17.11
N ALA A 93 -3.11 -17.02 -18.27
CA ALA A 93 -3.41 -18.43 -18.49
C ALA A 93 -2.31 -19.33 -17.91
N HIS A 94 -2.70 -20.49 -17.37
CA HIS A 94 -1.78 -21.52 -16.87
C HIS A 94 -0.87 -21.03 -15.73
N VAL A 95 -1.42 -20.25 -14.80
CA VAL A 95 -0.67 -19.84 -13.61
C VAL A 95 -0.34 -21.08 -12.80
N THR A 96 0.91 -21.18 -12.34
CA THR A 96 1.38 -22.29 -11.50
C THR A 96 1.65 -21.79 -10.09
N GLU A 97 1.58 -22.66 -9.09
CA GLU A 97 1.95 -22.31 -7.71
C GLU A 97 3.35 -21.70 -7.61
N LYS A 98 4.27 -22.09 -8.51
CA LYS A 98 5.61 -21.50 -8.60
C LYS A 98 5.57 -20.02 -8.98
N ILE A 99 4.72 -19.63 -9.93
CA ILE A 99 4.57 -18.21 -10.33
C ILE A 99 4.06 -17.39 -9.14
N SER A 100 3.03 -17.90 -8.43
CA SER A 100 2.53 -17.25 -7.22
C SER A 100 3.64 -17.09 -6.17
N LEU A 101 4.43 -18.13 -5.94
CA LEU A 101 5.52 -18.11 -4.97
C LEU A 101 6.63 -17.12 -5.36
N ASP A 102 6.99 -17.04 -6.64
CA ASP A 102 7.98 -16.08 -7.14
C ASP A 102 7.51 -14.63 -6.95
N ILE A 103 6.21 -14.35 -7.16
CA ILE A 103 5.60 -13.04 -6.86
C ILE A 103 5.67 -12.77 -5.36
N ILE A 104 5.29 -13.72 -4.52
CA ILE A 104 5.34 -13.55 -3.05
C ILE A 104 6.76 -13.23 -2.59
N HIS A 105 7.76 -14.01 -3.00
CA HIS A 105 9.16 -13.74 -2.64
C HIS A 105 9.65 -12.37 -3.10
N LYS A 106 9.13 -11.85 -4.22
CA LYS A 106 9.58 -10.59 -4.79
C LYS A 106 8.93 -9.36 -4.14
N TYR A 107 7.64 -9.43 -3.81
CA TYR A 107 6.87 -8.25 -3.40
C TYR A 107 6.46 -8.23 -1.93
N GLU A 108 6.40 -9.38 -1.25
CA GLU A 108 6.09 -9.44 0.18
C GLU A 108 7.24 -8.83 0.99
N PRO A 109 7.01 -7.78 1.80
CA PRO A 109 8.07 -7.15 2.57
C PRO A 109 8.50 -7.97 3.80
N SER A 110 7.61 -8.79 4.37
CA SER A 110 7.89 -9.54 5.58
C SER A 110 8.61 -10.87 5.27
N LYS A 111 9.70 -11.15 5.98
CA LYS A 111 10.40 -12.45 5.84
C LYS A 111 9.50 -13.63 6.19
N GLU A 112 8.67 -13.48 7.22
CA GLU A 112 7.72 -14.53 7.60
C GLU A 112 6.70 -14.79 6.49
N GLY A 113 6.15 -13.76 5.87
CA GLY A 113 5.25 -13.92 4.73
C GLY A 113 5.93 -14.58 3.54
N GLN A 114 7.17 -14.17 3.22
CA GLN A 114 7.98 -14.81 2.18
C GLN A 114 8.18 -16.32 2.46
N GLU A 115 8.64 -16.68 3.66
CA GLU A 115 8.91 -18.07 4.04
C GLU A 115 7.65 -18.94 4.07
N ARG A 116 6.49 -18.35 4.42
CA ARG A 116 5.21 -19.07 4.49
C ARG A 116 4.41 -19.05 3.20
N GLY A 117 4.85 -18.31 2.19
CA GLY A 117 4.11 -18.14 0.93
C GLY A 117 2.82 -17.33 1.12
N TRP A 118 2.88 -16.27 1.93
CA TRP A 118 1.77 -15.35 2.21
C TRP A 118 2.06 -13.96 1.66
N LEU A 119 1.14 -13.45 0.84
CA LEU A 119 1.15 -12.09 0.36
C LEU A 119 0.20 -11.25 1.21
N SER A 120 0.77 -10.37 2.03
CA SER A 120 0.03 -9.40 2.84
C SER A 120 -0.58 -8.29 1.96
N ILE A 121 -1.42 -7.43 2.56
CA ILE A 121 -1.93 -6.23 1.87
C ILE A 121 -0.82 -5.32 1.35
N ASP A 122 0.30 -5.20 2.07
CA ASP A 122 1.45 -4.40 1.66
C ASP A 122 2.16 -5.06 0.47
N GLY A 123 2.38 -6.37 0.54
CA GLY A 123 2.95 -7.14 -0.57
C GLY A 123 2.07 -7.11 -1.82
N PHE A 124 0.75 -7.20 -1.65
CA PHE A 124 -0.21 -7.13 -2.74
C PHE A 124 -0.26 -5.73 -3.35
N THR A 125 -0.17 -4.68 -2.53
CA THR A 125 -0.03 -3.30 -3.01
C THR A 125 1.24 -3.11 -3.81
N ASN A 126 2.37 -3.65 -3.34
CA ASN A 126 3.64 -3.59 -4.07
C ASN A 126 3.56 -4.31 -5.42
N TYR A 127 2.91 -5.47 -5.48
CA TYR A 127 2.71 -6.20 -6.73
C TYR A 127 1.84 -5.42 -7.72
N LEU A 128 0.66 -4.93 -7.32
CA LEU A 128 -0.26 -4.20 -8.20
C LEU A 128 0.27 -2.83 -8.66
N THR A 129 1.25 -2.27 -7.93
CA THR A 129 1.93 -1.02 -8.33
C THR A 129 3.24 -1.25 -9.06
N SER A 130 3.60 -2.52 -9.30
CA SER A 130 4.83 -2.88 -9.98
C SER A 130 4.73 -2.72 -11.50
N PRO A 131 5.87 -2.54 -12.21
CA PRO A 131 5.90 -2.48 -13.65
C PRO A 131 5.25 -3.68 -14.35
N GLU A 132 5.24 -4.84 -13.71
CA GLU A 132 4.64 -6.09 -14.21
C GLU A 132 3.12 -6.02 -14.31
N CYS A 133 2.47 -5.17 -13.51
CA CYS A 133 1.02 -4.92 -13.57
C CYS A 133 0.67 -3.64 -14.35
N HIS A 134 1.65 -3.02 -15.04
CA HIS A 134 1.35 -1.88 -15.90
C HIS A 134 0.58 -2.33 -17.14
N ILE A 135 -0.45 -1.55 -17.50
CA ILE A 135 -1.35 -1.81 -18.63
C ILE A 135 -0.61 -1.83 -19.98
N PHE A 136 0.52 -1.12 -20.07
CA PHE A 136 1.32 -1.08 -21.29
C PHE A 136 2.36 -2.20 -21.30
N ASP A 137 2.35 -2.94 -22.39
CA ASP A 137 3.40 -3.89 -22.73
C ASP A 137 4.76 -3.16 -22.78
N PRO A 138 5.74 -3.53 -21.93
CA PRO A 138 7.08 -2.94 -21.95
C PRO A 138 7.78 -3.02 -23.30
N GLU A 139 7.43 -4.00 -24.15
CA GLU A 139 7.97 -4.15 -25.51
C GLU A 139 7.38 -3.14 -26.52
N HIS A 140 6.27 -2.48 -26.17
CA HIS A 140 5.60 -1.47 -26.99
C HIS A 140 5.74 -0.04 -26.42
N LYS A 141 6.84 0.26 -25.72
CA LYS A 141 7.18 1.63 -25.27
C LYS A 141 7.78 2.51 -26.36
#